data_AF-A0A2P8D9J1-F1
#
_entry.id   AF-A0A2P8D9J1-F1
#
_cell.length_a   1.000
_cell.length_b   1.000
_cell.length_c   1.000
_cell.angle_alpha   90.00
_cell.angle_beta   90.00
_cell.angle_gamma   90.00
#
_symmetry.space_group_name_H-M   'P 1'
#
loop_
_entity.id
_entity.type
_entity.pdbx_description
1 polymer ?
#
loop_
_entity_poly.entity_id
_entity_poly.type
_entity_poly.pdbx_seq_one_letter_code
_entity_poly.pdbx_strand_id
1 'polypeptide(L)'
;MQPDAKPEEIKKAFRRLAHTYHPDKNPDDPFAEANFRTIQEAYSVLSDPGKRAAYDEERWLSGKINARTVVISPEYLLREIRKLNNHINSVDVHRMNKQLLHEYLLFFLTDEKIAIIRKQADASYLGHFIPAMLDATLHLPFYFAAPVYTRLQLVATGSAHLSELVDKARRRMAGQARRQRYLPLLMVLITLLLCIAMYLFSKK
;
A
#
# COMPACT_ATOMS: atom_id res chain seq x y z
N MET A 1 19.67 -0.08 -13.79
CA MET A 1 20.21 0.30 -12.46
C MET A 1 19.67 -0.68 -11.45
N GLN A 2 20.52 -1.23 -10.59
CA GLN A 2 20.08 -2.12 -9.52
C GLN A 2 19.23 -1.30 -8.53
N PRO A 3 18.11 -1.83 -7.99
CA PRO A 3 17.24 -1.11 -7.06
C PRO A 3 17.97 -0.66 -5.77
N ASP A 4 19.13 -1.24 -5.48
CA ASP A 4 19.90 -1.01 -4.25
C ASP A 4 20.97 0.09 -4.38
N ALA A 5 20.88 0.95 -5.41
CA ALA A 5 21.86 2.02 -5.63
C ALA A 5 22.00 2.92 -4.40
N LYS A 6 23.22 3.22 -3.96
CA LYS A 6 23.44 4.09 -2.78
C LYS A 6 23.12 5.55 -3.11
N PRO A 7 22.73 6.40 -2.14
CA PRO A 7 22.47 7.82 -2.38
C PRO A 7 23.62 8.54 -3.09
N GLU A 8 24.87 8.19 -2.76
CA GLU A 8 26.07 8.72 -3.41
C GLU A 8 26.19 8.30 -4.88
N GLU A 9 25.77 7.08 -5.22
CA GLU A 9 25.77 6.59 -6.61
C GLU A 9 24.72 7.32 -7.45
N ILE A 10 23.54 7.58 -6.87
CA ILE A 10 22.46 8.35 -7.50
C ILE A 10 22.92 9.80 -7.75
N LYS A 11 23.54 10.42 -6.74
CA LYS A 11 24.09 11.78 -6.85
C LYS A 11 25.20 11.88 -7.88
N LYS A 12 26.10 10.90 -7.91
CA LYS A 12 27.18 10.82 -8.92
C LYS A 12 26.62 10.63 -10.32
N ALA A 13 25.63 9.75 -10.49
CA ALA A 13 24.96 9.51 -11.76
C ALA A 13 24.23 10.76 -12.25
N PHE A 14 23.49 11.45 -11.38
CA PHE A 14 22.82 12.71 -11.69
C PHE A 14 23.80 13.77 -12.17
N ARG A 15 24.91 14.02 -11.44
CA ARG A 15 25.92 15.01 -11.85
C ARG A 15 26.50 14.70 -13.23
N ARG A 16 26.79 13.43 -13.51
CA ARG A 16 27.31 12.99 -14.81
C ARG A 16 26.29 13.25 -15.92
N LEU A 17 25.04 12.85 -15.71
CA LEU A 17 23.97 13.01 -16.71
C LEU A 17 23.60 14.48 -16.92
N ALA A 18 23.47 15.26 -15.84
CA ALA A 18 23.22 16.70 -15.89
C ALA A 18 24.32 17.46 -16.65
N HIS A 19 25.59 17.07 -16.49
CA HIS A 19 26.69 17.64 -17.27
C HIS A 19 26.62 17.23 -18.75
N THR A 20 26.22 15.99 -19.03
CA THR A 20 26.17 15.44 -20.40
C THR A 20 25.03 16.06 -21.21
N TYR A 21 23.86 16.25 -20.59
CA TYR A 21 22.64 16.75 -21.24
C TYR A 21 22.35 18.22 -20.95
N HIS A 22 23.32 18.99 -20.43
CA HIS A 22 23.09 20.41 -20.13
C HIS A 22 22.76 21.18 -21.43
N PRO A 23 21.69 22.00 -21.47
CA PRO A 23 21.31 22.74 -22.68
C PRO A 23 22.43 23.66 -23.18
N ASP A 24 23.13 24.38 -22.28
CA ASP A 24 24.27 25.23 -22.66
C ASP A 24 25.43 24.49 -23.33
N LYS A 25 25.57 23.18 -23.08
CA LYS A 25 26.63 22.34 -23.67
C LYS A 25 26.18 21.62 -24.93
N ASN A 26 24.88 21.60 -25.18
CA ASN A 26 24.26 20.94 -26.32
C ASN A 26 23.23 21.89 -26.98
N PRO A 27 23.66 23.10 -27.41
CA PRO A 27 22.74 24.10 -27.96
C PRO A 27 22.08 23.65 -29.28
N ASP A 28 22.72 22.74 -30.00
CA ASP A 28 22.24 22.19 -31.28
C ASP A 28 21.39 20.92 -31.12
N ASP A 29 21.25 20.39 -29.89
CA ASP A 29 20.41 19.22 -29.61
C ASP A 29 19.02 19.66 -29.09
N PRO A 30 17.96 19.54 -29.91
CA PRO A 30 16.62 19.93 -29.51
C PRO A 30 16.04 19.07 -28.36
N PHE A 31 16.67 17.92 -28.05
CA PHE A 31 16.25 17.03 -26.98
C PHE A 31 17.03 17.25 -25.67
N ALA A 32 18.09 18.06 -25.66
CA ALA A 32 18.93 18.27 -24.49
C ALA A 32 18.13 18.82 -23.30
N GLU A 33 17.28 19.83 -23.53
CA GLU A 33 16.44 20.41 -22.49
C GLU A 33 15.42 19.40 -21.94
N ALA A 34 14.76 18.63 -22.82
CA ALA A 34 13.79 17.63 -22.42
C ALA A 34 14.45 16.51 -21.58
N ASN A 35 15.59 16.00 -22.04
CA ASN A 35 16.37 15.00 -21.32
C ASN A 35 16.85 15.53 -19.97
N PHE A 36 17.33 16.77 -19.91
CA PHE A 36 17.76 17.41 -18.68
C PHE A 36 16.61 17.54 -17.66
N ARG A 37 15.42 17.97 -18.12
CA ARG A 37 14.21 18.00 -17.28
C ARG A 37 13.85 16.62 -16.74
N THR A 38 13.83 15.59 -17.57
CA THR A 38 13.57 14.20 -17.14
C THR A 38 14.61 13.71 -16.11
N ILE A 39 15.89 14.04 -16.30
CA ILE A 39 16.96 13.70 -15.35
C ILE A 39 16.76 14.42 -14.00
N GLN A 40 16.35 15.69 -14.02
CA GLN A 40 16.05 16.46 -12.82
C GLN A 40 14.84 15.90 -12.06
N GLU A 41 13.76 15.57 -12.78
CA GLU A 41 12.56 14.96 -12.21
C GLU A 41 12.89 13.63 -11.55
N ALA A 42 13.62 12.75 -12.24
CA ALA A 42 14.07 11.48 -11.69
C ALA A 42 14.93 11.66 -10.43
N TYR A 43 15.87 12.62 -10.44
CA TYR A 43 16.68 12.92 -9.26
C TYR A 43 15.86 13.48 -8.11
N SER A 44 14.82 14.29 -8.37
CA SER A 44 13.94 14.84 -7.33
C SER A 44 13.16 13.79 -6.55
N VAL A 45 12.92 12.63 -7.17
CA VAL A 45 12.28 11.45 -6.55
C VAL A 45 13.33 10.56 -5.89
N LEU A 46 14.43 10.26 -6.58
CA LEU A 46 15.43 9.29 -6.12
C LEU A 46 16.39 9.82 -5.04
N SER A 47 16.55 11.15 -4.93
CA SER A 47 17.41 11.78 -3.93
C SER A 47 16.77 11.92 -2.55
N ASP A 48 15.43 11.96 -2.48
CA ASP A 48 14.70 11.95 -1.22
C ASP A 48 14.43 10.51 -0.79
N PRO A 49 14.89 10.07 0.40
CA PRO A 49 14.71 8.70 0.85
C PRO A 49 13.23 8.28 0.95
N GLY A 50 12.33 9.20 1.28
CA GLY A 50 10.89 8.92 1.38
C GLY A 50 10.23 8.73 0.03
N LYS A 51 10.48 9.65 -0.91
CA LYS A 51 9.96 9.57 -2.28
C LYS A 51 10.53 8.36 -3.01
N ARG A 52 11.81 8.04 -2.80
CA ARG A 52 12.42 6.84 -3.35
C ARG A 52 11.77 5.58 -2.81
N ALA A 53 11.56 5.48 -1.49
CA ALA A 53 10.90 4.31 -0.90
C ALA A 53 9.49 4.12 -1.48
N ALA A 54 8.71 5.20 -1.63
CA ALA A 54 7.39 5.15 -2.25
C ALA A 54 7.45 4.75 -3.74
N TYR A 55 8.42 5.26 -4.50
CA TYR A 55 8.65 4.91 -5.91
C TYR A 55 9.05 3.44 -6.09
N ASP A 56 9.98 2.96 -5.26
CA ASP A 56 10.46 1.58 -5.31
C ASP A 56 9.33 0.59 -4.95
N GLU A 57 8.50 0.95 -3.97
CA GLU A 57 7.28 0.21 -3.63
C GLU A 57 6.27 0.21 -4.78
N GLU A 58 5.99 1.36 -5.39
CA GLU A 58 5.07 1.47 -6.52
C GLU A 58 5.52 0.61 -7.70
N ARG A 59 6.82 0.66 -8.01
CA ARG A 59 7.42 -0.18 -9.04
C ARG A 59 7.30 -1.67 -8.72
N TRP A 60 7.48 -2.05 -7.46
CA TRP A 60 7.37 -3.44 -7.03
C TRP A 60 5.92 -3.95 -7.15
N LEU A 61 4.93 -3.18 -6.68
CA LEU A 61 3.51 -3.54 -6.77
C LEU A 61 3.00 -3.55 -8.22
N SER A 62 3.27 -2.49 -9.00
CA SER A 62 2.82 -2.37 -10.39
C SER A 62 3.42 -3.43 -11.32
N GLY A 63 4.70 -3.77 -11.13
CA GLY A 63 5.36 -4.85 -11.88
C GLY A 63 4.70 -6.21 -11.66
N LYS A 64 4.09 -6.43 -10.50
CA LYS A 64 3.37 -7.68 -10.17
C LYS A 64 1.95 -7.71 -10.74
N ILE A 65 1.27 -6.56 -10.79
CA ILE A 65 -0.06 -6.44 -11.43
C ILE A 65 0.04 -6.68 -12.94
N ASN A 66 1.10 -6.19 -13.57
CA ASN A 66 1.30 -6.26 -15.03
C ASN A 66 1.95 -7.57 -15.53
N ALA A 67 2.37 -8.46 -14.63
CA ALA A 67 2.99 -9.72 -15.02
C ALA A 67 1.95 -10.70 -15.61
N ARG A 68 2.10 -11.08 -16.89
CA ARG A 68 1.34 -12.17 -17.50
C ARG A 68 1.79 -13.51 -16.90
N THR A 69 1.12 -14.00 -15.87
CA THR A 69 1.39 -15.34 -15.30
C THR A 69 0.65 -16.44 -16.06
N VAL A 70 1.39 -17.40 -16.61
CA VAL A 70 0.89 -18.48 -17.48
C VAL A 70 0.28 -19.64 -16.68
N VAL A 71 0.52 -19.75 -15.36
CA VAL A 71 -0.15 -20.72 -14.48
C VAL A 71 -0.44 -20.08 -13.12
N ILE A 72 -1.72 -19.92 -12.80
CA ILE A 72 -2.18 -19.47 -11.49
C ILE A 72 -2.54 -20.72 -10.66
N SER A 73 -1.74 -21.04 -9.64
CA SER A 73 -2.02 -22.10 -8.67
C SER A 73 -2.24 -21.52 -7.26
N PRO A 74 -3.01 -22.19 -6.39
CA PRO A 74 -3.17 -21.76 -4.99
C PRO A 74 -1.80 -21.52 -4.32
N GLU A 75 -0.88 -22.49 -4.41
CA GLU A 75 0.46 -22.37 -3.81
C GLU A 75 1.25 -21.14 -4.28
N TYR A 76 1.12 -20.79 -5.57
CA TYR A 76 1.71 -19.56 -6.09
C TYR A 76 1.11 -18.34 -5.40
N LEU A 77 -0.22 -18.26 -5.27
CA LEU A 77 -0.90 -17.13 -4.64
C LEU A 77 -0.52 -17.01 -3.16
N LEU A 78 -0.47 -18.12 -2.42
CA LEU A 78 -0.04 -18.12 -1.02
C LEU A 78 1.42 -17.68 -0.85
N ARG A 79 2.31 -18.11 -1.75
CA ARG A 79 3.70 -17.66 -1.74
C ARG A 79 3.81 -16.15 -2.02
N GLU A 80 3.05 -15.63 -2.98
CA GLU A 80 3.12 -14.21 -3.32
C GLU A 80 2.51 -13.31 -2.23
N ILE A 81 1.41 -13.71 -1.56
CA ILE A 81 0.89 -12.94 -0.42
C ILE A 81 1.87 -12.95 0.76
N ARG A 82 2.59 -14.06 1.00
CA ARG A 82 3.65 -14.09 2.02
C ARG A 82 4.81 -13.15 1.69
N LYS A 83 5.23 -13.10 0.43
CA LYS A 83 6.24 -12.12 -0.02
C LYS A 83 5.75 -10.69 0.16
N LEU A 84 4.48 -10.41 -0.13
CA LEU A 84 3.87 -9.11 0.13
C LEU A 84 3.95 -8.74 1.61
N ASN A 85 3.53 -9.62 2.52
CA ASN A 85 3.60 -9.35 3.95
C ASN A 85 5.03 -9.12 4.43
N ASN A 86 6.00 -9.90 3.94
CA ASN A 86 7.41 -9.66 4.25
C ASN A 86 7.89 -8.30 3.75
N HIS A 87 7.44 -7.87 2.55
CA HIS A 87 7.76 -6.55 2.02
C HIS A 87 7.13 -5.44 2.85
N ILE A 88 5.83 -5.53 3.18
CA ILE A 88 5.12 -4.57 4.02
C ILE A 88 5.84 -4.39 5.38
N ASN A 89 6.32 -5.48 5.97
CA ASN A 89 7.06 -5.45 7.23
C ASN A 89 8.46 -4.82 7.12
N SER A 90 9.01 -4.71 5.91
CA SER A 90 10.33 -4.14 5.66
C SER A 90 10.32 -2.65 5.29
N VAL A 91 9.14 -2.08 4.99
CA VAL A 91 9.00 -0.69 4.53
C VAL A 91 8.33 0.20 5.57
N ASP A 92 8.49 1.52 5.43
CA ASP A 92 7.73 2.49 6.25
C ASP A 92 6.25 2.48 5.84
N VAL A 93 5.46 1.75 6.61
CA VAL A 93 4.02 1.58 6.43
C VAL A 93 3.27 2.92 6.39
N HIS A 94 3.75 3.99 7.04
CA HIS A 94 3.05 5.27 7.02
C HIS A 94 3.19 5.99 5.67
N ARG A 95 4.29 5.74 4.95
CA ARG A 95 4.58 6.34 3.64
C ARG A 95 4.15 5.47 2.46
N MET A 96 3.74 4.23 2.74
CA MET A 96 3.27 3.27 1.73
C MET A 96 2.02 3.74 0.98
N ASN A 97 1.98 3.50 -0.34
CA ASN A 97 0.82 3.79 -1.19
C ASN A 97 -0.35 2.83 -0.88
N LYS A 98 -1.32 3.35 -0.11
CA LYS A 98 -2.51 2.59 0.33
C LYS A 98 -3.44 2.19 -0.80
N GLN A 99 -3.55 3.01 -1.85
CA GLN A 99 -4.38 2.69 -3.00
C GLN A 99 -3.79 1.52 -3.77
N LEU A 100 -2.47 1.54 -4.01
CA LEU A 100 -1.82 0.48 -4.77
C LEU A 100 -1.77 -0.85 -4.01
N LEU A 101 -1.55 -0.82 -2.69
CA LEU A 101 -1.70 -2.01 -1.86
C LEU A 101 -3.13 -2.57 -1.93
N HIS A 102 -4.14 -1.70 -1.89
CA HIS A 102 -5.53 -2.10 -2.06
C HIS A 102 -5.80 -2.78 -3.41
N GLU A 103 -5.35 -2.16 -4.51
CA GLU A 103 -5.49 -2.71 -5.86
C GLU A 103 -4.78 -4.06 -5.99
N TYR A 104 -3.58 -4.18 -5.39
CA TYR A 104 -2.84 -5.44 -5.40
C TYR A 104 -3.53 -6.55 -4.60
N LEU A 105 -4.12 -6.25 -3.43
CA LEU A 105 -4.92 -7.21 -2.67
C LEU A 105 -6.19 -7.63 -3.44
N LEU A 106 -6.86 -6.71 -4.13
CA LEU A 106 -7.97 -7.06 -5.01
C LEU A 106 -7.53 -7.88 -6.21
N PHE A 107 -6.33 -7.65 -6.73
CA PHE A 107 -5.74 -8.48 -7.78
C PHE A 107 -5.52 -9.93 -7.34
N PHE A 108 -5.22 -10.20 -6.06
CA PHE A 108 -5.21 -11.60 -5.54
C PHE A 108 -6.60 -12.23 -5.52
N LEU A 109 -7.64 -11.40 -5.44
CA LEU A 109 -9.02 -11.80 -5.26
C LEU A 109 -9.84 -11.45 -6.49
N THR A 110 -9.35 -11.66 -7.72
CA THR A 110 -10.18 -11.58 -8.92
C THR A 110 -11.12 -12.78 -9.02
N ASP A 111 -12.21 -12.70 -9.79
CA ASP A 111 -13.19 -13.81 -9.87
C ASP A 111 -12.55 -15.10 -10.34
N GLU A 112 -11.64 -15.00 -11.31
CA GLU A 112 -10.82 -16.12 -11.79
C GLU A 112 -10.00 -16.77 -10.67
N LYS A 113 -9.25 -15.98 -9.90
CA LYS A 113 -8.40 -16.50 -8.82
C LYS A 113 -9.21 -17.08 -7.67
N ILE A 114 -10.34 -16.46 -7.32
CA ILE A 114 -11.26 -17.01 -6.33
C ILE A 114 -11.81 -18.36 -6.82
N ALA A 115 -12.21 -18.46 -8.09
CA ALA A 115 -12.69 -19.72 -8.65
C ALA A 115 -11.62 -20.82 -8.60
N ILE A 116 -10.36 -20.48 -8.92
CA ILE A 116 -9.22 -21.41 -8.81
C ILE A 116 -9.01 -21.86 -7.37
N ILE A 117 -8.96 -20.92 -6.41
CA ILE A 117 -8.80 -21.22 -4.99
C ILE A 117 -9.93 -22.15 -4.54
N ARG A 118 -11.19 -21.82 -4.82
CA ARG A 118 -12.33 -22.64 -4.40
C ARG A 118 -12.35 -24.03 -5.03
N LYS A 119 -11.79 -24.19 -6.23
CA LYS A 119 -11.73 -25.47 -6.93
C LYS A 119 -10.59 -26.37 -6.46
N GLN A 120 -9.45 -25.78 -6.06
CA GLN A 120 -8.19 -26.52 -5.87
C GLN A 120 -7.64 -26.46 -4.44
N ALA A 121 -8.04 -25.50 -3.62
CA ALA A 121 -7.50 -25.33 -2.28
C ALA A 121 -8.21 -26.21 -1.26
N ASP A 122 -7.43 -26.72 -0.31
CA ASP A 122 -7.95 -27.42 0.87
C ASP A 122 -8.13 -26.46 2.07
N ALA A 123 -8.65 -27.00 3.17
CA ALA A 123 -8.86 -26.22 4.40
C ALA A 123 -7.55 -25.70 5.02
N SER A 124 -6.44 -26.42 4.84
CA SER A 124 -5.12 -26.00 5.36
C SER A 124 -4.62 -24.76 4.62
N TYR A 125 -4.69 -24.78 3.29
CA TYR A 125 -4.38 -23.65 2.44
C TYR A 125 -5.19 -22.42 2.86
N LEU A 126 -6.52 -22.56 2.99
CA LEU A 126 -7.39 -21.44 3.36
C LEU A 126 -7.08 -20.90 4.76
N GLY A 127 -6.72 -21.78 5.69
CA GLY A 127 -6.26 -21.44 7.03
C GLY A 127 -4.96 -20.63 7.06
N HIS A 128 -4.14 -20.67 6.01
CA HIS A 128 -2.95 -19.83 5.87
C HIS A 128 -3.19 -18.60 4.99
N PHE A 129 -3.93 -18.76 3.90
CA PHE A 129 -4.14 -17.71 2.92
C PHE A 129 -5.01 -16.58 3.46
N ILE A 130 -6.14 -16.90 4.12
CA ILE A 130 -7.06 -15.88 4.63
C ILE A 130 -6.39 -15.02 5.71
N PRO A 131 -5.74 -15.57 6.76
CA PRO A 131 -5.02 -14.76 7.73
C PRO A 131 -3.92 -13.90 7.09
N ALA A 132 -3.16 -14.42 6.13
CA ALA A 132 -2.14 -13.64 5.44
C ALA A 132 -2.73 -12.45 4.68
N MET A 133 -3.88 -12.62 4.03
CA MET A 133 -4.60 -11.52 3.37
C MET A 133 -5.12 -10.50 4.40
N LEU A 134 -5.64 -10.96 5.53
CA LEU A 134 -6.14 -10.09 6.59
C LEU A 134 -5.02 -9.28 7.25
N ASP A 135 -3.85 -9.88 7.48
CA ASP A 135 -2.67 -9.17 8.00
C ASP A 135 -2.30 -8.00 7.08
N ALA A 136 -2.25 -8.22 5.76
CA ALA A 136 -2.01 -7.13 4.80
C ALA A 136 -3.05 -6.01 4.90
N THR A 137 -4.33 -6.34 5.15
CA THR A 137 -5.39 -5.33 5.30
C THR A 137 -5.25 -4.45 6.54
N LEU A 138 -4.52 -4.89 7.57
CA LEU A 138 -4.28 -4.08 8.78
C LEU A 138 -3.54 -2.77 8.46
N HIS A 139 -2.80 -2.75 7.35
CA HIS A 139 -2.03 -1.59 6.91
C HIS A 139 -2.84 -0.63 6.02
N LEU A 140 -4.12 -0.91 5.78
CA LEU A 140 -5.02 -0.08 4.99
C LEU A 140 -5.99 0.70 5.89
N PRO A 141 -6.51 1.85 5.44
CA PRO A 141 -7.70 2.46 6.03
C PRO A 141 -8.94 1.62 5.69
N PHE A 142 -9.98 1.70 6.53
CA PHE A 142 -11.18 0.84 6.41
C PHE A 142 -11.85 0.92 5.04
N TYR A 143 -11.91 2.11 4.42
CA TYR A 143 -12.56 2.27 3.12
C TYR A 143 -11.86 1.46 2.01
N PHE A 144 -10.52 1.33 2.07
CA PHE A 144 -9.76 0.49 1.14
C PHE A 144 -9.81 -1.00 1.53
N ALA A 145 -9.85 -1.34 2.80
CA ALA A 145 -9.95 -2.75 3.20
C ALA A 145 -11.36 -3.35 3.00
N ALA A 146 -12.42 -2.53 3.07
CA ALA A 146 -13.81 -3.00 2.99
C ALA A 146 -14.10 -3.87 1.75
N PRO A 147 -13.71 -3.48 0.52
CA PRO A 147 -13.87 -4.35 -0.65
C PRO A 147 -13.08 -5.67 -0.54
N VAL A 148 -11.89 -5.64 0.05
CA VAL A 148 -11.06 -6.84 0.24
C VAL A 148 -11.76 -7.85 1.16
N TYR A 149 -12.36 -7.40 2.28
CA TYR A 149 -13.15 -8.28 3.15
C TYR A 149 -14.34 -8.92 2.42
N THR A 150 -15.06 -8.15 1.60
CA THR A 150 -16.19 -8.68 0.80
C THR A 150 -15.72 -9.80 -0.13
N ARG A 151 -14.57 -9.62 -0.79
CA ARG A 151 -13.99 -10.64 -1.67
C ARG A 151 -13.48 -11.85 -0.89
N LEU A 152 -12.84 -11.65 0.26
CA LEU A 152 -12.40 -12.73 1.13
C LEU A 152 -13.55 -13.59 1.64
N GLN A 153 -14.75 -13.02 1.83
CA GLN A 153 -15.91 -13.84 2.19
C GLN A 153 -16.33 -14.83 1.10
N LEU A 154 -16.16 -14.46 -0.17
CA LEU A 154 -16.39 -15.38 -1.28
C LEU A 154 -15.40 -16.55 -1.26
N VAL A 155 -14.15 -16.29 -0.83
CA VAL A 155 -13.13 -17.33 -0.64
C VAL A 155 -13.45 -18.22 0.55
N ALA A 156 -13.93 -17.65 1.66
CA ALA A 156 -14.27 -18.36 2.89
C ALA A 156 -15.57 -19.18 2.81
N THR A 157 -16.36 -18.99 1.74
CA THR A 157 -17.66 -19.64 1.56
C THR A 157 -17.53 -21.16 1.64
N GLY A 158 -18.28 -21.77 2.57
CA GLY A 158 -18.22 -23.20 2.87
C GLY A 158 -17.52 -23.55 4.19
N SER A 159 -16.83 -22.59 4.82
CA SER A 159 -16.26 -22.74 6.15
C SER A 159 -16.79 -21.67 7.09
N ALA A 160 -17.71 -22.06 7.98
CA ALA A 160 -18.30 -21.14 8.97
C ALA A 160 -17.23 -20.49 9.86
N HIS A 161 -16.18 -21.23 10.22
CA HIS A 161 -15.06 -20.72 11.00
C HIS A 161 -14.29 -19.60 10.27
N LEU A 162 -13.95 -19.82 9.00
CA LEU A 162 -13.20 -18.84 8.21
C LEU A 162 -14.05 -17.61 7.87
N SER A 163 -15.34 -17.80 7.60
CA SER A 163 -16.26 -16.68 7.39
C SER A 163 -16.41 -15.81 8.64
N GLU A 164 -16.55 -16.43 9.82
CA GLU A 164 -16.62 -15.67 11.08
C GLU A 164 -15.29 -14.93 11.37
N LEU A 165 -14.14 -15.52 11.01
CA LEU A 165 -12.83 -14.88 11.14
C LEU A 165 -12.76 -13.58 10.31
N VAL A 166 -13.17 -13.64 9.03
CA VAL A 166 -13.19 -12.47 8.13
C VAL A 166 -14.17 -11.40 8.64
N ASP A 167 -15.36 -11.79 9.10
CA ASP A 167 -16.35 -10.84 9.63
C ASP A 167 -15.89 -10.18 10.92
N LYS A 168 -15.26 -10.93 11.83
CA LYS A 168 -14.69 -10.38 13.06
C LYS A 168 -13.60 -9.36 12.76
N ALA A 169 -12.72 -9.64 11.79
CA ALA A 169 -11.69 -8.70 11.35
C ALA A 169 -12.31 -7.41 10.77
N ARG A 170 -13.30 -7.56 9.88
CA ARG A 170 -14.06 -6.42 9.31
C ARG A 170 -14.72 -5.57 10.39
N ARG A 171 -15.41 -6.19 11.36
CA ARG A 171 -16.09 -5.50 12.48
C ARG A 171 -15.08 -4.74 13.36
N ARG A 172 -13.94 -5.36 13.67
CA ARG A 172 -12.86 -4.74 14.45
C ARG A 172 -12.34 -3.48 13.76
N MET A 173 -12.03 -3.58 12.47
CA MET A 173 -11.49 -2.47 11.70
C MET A 173 -12.51 -1.34 11.50
N ALA A 174 -13.78 -1.67 11.24
CA ALA A 174 -14.86 -0.68 11.18
C ALA A 174 -15.02 0.08 12.51
N GLY A 175 -14.93 -0.64 13.64
CA GLY A 175 -14.95 -0.04 14.97
C GLY A 175 -13.78 0.91 15.20
N GLN A 176 -12.55 0.53 14.82
CA GLN A 176 -11.37 1.38 14.90
C GLN A 176 -11.49 2.64 14.04
N ALA A 177 -11.98 2.51 12.80
CA ALA A 177 -12.18 3.65 11.91
C ALA A 177 -13.23 4.64 12.44
N ARG A 178 -14.34 4.14 13.01
CA ARG A 178 -15.33 5.00 13.69
C ARG A 178 -14.70 5.74 14.86
N ARG A 179 -13.91 5.05 15.70
CA ARG A 179 -13.22 5.69 16.82
C ARG A 179 -12.27 6.79 16.34
N GLN A 180 -11.42 6.51 15.35
CA GLN A 180 -10.50 7.52 14.80
C GLN A 180 -11.23 8.73 14.21
N ARG A 181 -12.40 8.55 13.59
CA ARG A 181 -13.19 9.65 13.03
C ARG A 181 -13.87 10.52 14.10
N TYR A 182 -14.44 9.94 15.15
CA TYR A 182 -15.26 10.67 16.12
C TYR A 182 -14.50 11.10 17.38
N LEU A 183 -13.39 10.45 17.74
CA LEU A 183 -12.59 10.80 18.91
C LEU A 183 -12.07 12.26 18.91
N PRO A 184 -11.52 12.82 17.81
CA PRO A 184 -11.07 14.21 17.82
C PRO A 184 -12.24 15.20 17.99
N LEU A 185 -13.40 14.91 17.37
CA LEU A 185 -14.60 15.73 17.52
C LEU A 185 -15.11 15.73 18.97
N LEU A 186 -15.09 14.56 19.62
CA LEU A 186 -15.43 14.43 21.03
C LEU A 186 -14.45 15.24 21.91
N MET A 187 -13.15 15.21 21.62
CA MET A 187 -12.16 16.00 22.37
C MET A 187 -12.42 17.51 22.21
N VAL A 188 -12.71 17.99 20.99
CA VAL A 188 -13.08 19.39 20.76
C VAL A 188 -14.33 19.77 21.54
N LEU A 189 -15.36 18.92 21.52
CA LEU A 189 -16.60 19.13 22.29
C LEU A 189 -16.33 19.23 23.79
N ILE A 190 -15.55 18.30 24.35
CA ILE A 190 -15.16 18.32 25.78
C ILE A 190 -14.40 19.60 26.11
N THR A 191 -13.46 20.01 25.24
CA THR A 191 -12.65 21.22 25.44
C THR A 191 -13.53 22.46 25.46
N LEU A 192 -14.48 22.58 24.52
CA LEU A 192 -15.45 23.68 24.47
C LEU A 192 -16.32 23.73 25.72
N LEU A 193 -16.81 22.57 26.20
CA LEU A 193 -17.60 22.49 27.43
C LEU A 193 -16.82 22.96 28.66
N LEU A 194 -15.53 22.58 28.76
CA LEU A 194 -14.65 23.05 29.84
C LEU A 194 -14.42 24.57 29.77
N CYS A 195 -14.18 25.13 28.58
CA CYS A 195 -14.03 26.58 28.40
C CYS A 195 -15.30 27.34 28.79
N ILE A 196 -16.48 26.85 28.41
CA ILE A 196 -17.77 27.44 28.79
C ILE A 196 -17.96 27.40 30.30
N ALA A 197 -17.66 26.25 30.92
CA ALA A 197 -17.74 26.11 32.38
C ALA A 197 -16.83 27.14 33.07
N MET A 198 -15.55 27.23 32.68
CA MET A 198 -14.61 28.23 33.22
C MET A 198 -15.13 29.66 33.09
N TYR A 199 -15.67 30.03 31.92
CA TYR A 199 -16.25 31.35 31.69
C TYR A 199 -17.44 31.65 32.62
N LEU A 200 -18.35 30.69 32.79
CA LEU A 200 -19.50 30.84 33.68
C LEU A 200 -19.10 30.95 35.16
N PHE A 201 -18.08 30.20 35.60
CA PHE A 201 -17.55 30.28 36.96
C PHE A 201 -16.76 31.57 37.22
N SER A 202 -16.06 32.12 36.21
CA SER A 202 -15.31 33.38 36.35
C SER A 202 -16.20 34.64 36.42
N LYS A 203 -17.49 34.53 36.09
CA LYS A 203 -18.42 35.66 36.08
C LYS A 203 -19.28 35.76 37.36
N LYS A 204 -19.11 34.81 38.30
CA LYS A 204 -19.68 34.84 39.65
C LYS A 204 -18.62 35.33 40.63
#